data_AF-A0A2P6TF14-F1
#
_entry.id   AF-A0A2P6TF14-F1
#
_cell.length_a   1.000
_cell.length_b   1.000
_cell.length_c   1.000
_cell.angle_alpha   90.00
_cell.angle_beta   90.00
_cell.angle_gamma   90.00
#
_symmetry.space_group_name_H-M   'P 1'
#
loop_
_entity.id
_entity.type
_entity.pdbx_description
1 polymer ?
#
loop_
_entity_poly.entity_id
_entity_poly.type
_entity_poly.pdbx_seq_one_letter_code
_entity_poly.pdbx_strand_id
1 'polypeptide(L)' 'MDTELAKPPRSVHMMLKDKAAWVELQIGPEDEQFDGYPDLGIEEWHKKHGLLVE' A
#
# COMPACT_ATOMS: atom_id res chain seq x y z
N MET A 1 16.54 -0.32 -19.20
CA MET A 1 16.38 -1.78 -19.00
C MET A 1 14.89 -2.02 -18.89
N ASP A 2 14.31 -2.74 -19.85
CA ASP A 2 12.89 -3.12 -19.88
C ASP A 2 12.76 -4.57 -19.42
N THR A 3 13.01 -4.81 -18.14
CA THR A 3 12.75 -6.10 -17.49
C THR A 3 11.45 -6.00 -16.71
N GLU A 4 10.64 -7.06 -16.74
CA GLU A 4 9.40 -7.10 -15.97
C GLU A 4 9.66 -6.84 -14.49
N LEU A 5 8.85 -5.95 -13.90
CA LEU A 5 8.92 -5.67 -12.48
C LEU A 5 8.27 -6.80 -11.68
N ALA A 6 8.88 -7.14 -10.55
CA ALA A 6 8.26 -8.05 -9.60
C ALA A 6 6.95 -7.46 -9.09
N LYS A 7 5.98 -8.33 -8.81
CA LYS A 7 4.75 -7.92 -8.14
C LYS A 7 5.09 -7.50 -6.70
N PRO A 8 4.54 -6.38 -6.21
CA PRO A 8 4.74 -6.00 -4.82
C PRO A 8 4.12 -7.08 -3.91
N PRO A 9 4.74 -7.37 -2.76
CA PRO A 9 4.21 -8.37 -1.84
C PRO A 9 2.90 -7.91 -1.19
N ARG A 10 2.74 -6.60 -0.98
CA ARG A 10 1.57 -5.98 -0.33
C ARG A 10 1.34 -4.55 -0.83
N SER A 11 0.08 -4.10 -0.77
CA SER A 11 -0.32 -2.71 -1.01
C SER A 11 -0.96 -2.09 0.23
N VAL A 12 -0.93 -0.76 0.30
CA VAL A 12 -1.67 0.02 1.30
C VAL A 12 -2.63 0.94 0.57
N HIS A 13 -3.90 0.91 0.96
CA HIS A 13 -4.96 1.78 0.42
C HIS A 13 -5.26 2.87 1.43
N MET A 14 -5.11 4.13 1.03
CA MET A 14 -5.25 5.30 1.89
C MET A 14 -6.23 6.30 1.30
N MET A 15 -6.70 7.26 2.11
CA MET A 15 -7.68 8.28 1.71
C MET A 15 -9.03 7.69 1.25
N LEU A 16 -9.41 6.52 1.76
CA LEU A 16 -10.61 5.81 1.32
C LEU A 16 -11.91 6.58 1.62
N LYS A 17 -11.93 7.42 2.65
CA LYS A 17 -13.10 8.26 2.98
C LYS A 17 -13.43 9.29 1.90
N ASP A 18 -12.41 9.74 1.17
CA ASP A 18 -12.50 10.80 0.16
C ASP A 18 -12.52 10.22 -1.27
N LYS A 19 -12.48 8.89 -1.41
CA LYS A 19 -12.55 8.24 -2.72
C LYS A 19 -13.87 8.58 -3.40
N ALA A 20 -13.84 8.77 -4.71
CA ALA A 20 -15.08 8.91 -5.46
C ALA A 20 -15.92 7.62 -5.38
N ALA A 21 -17.25 7.77 -5.32
CA ALA A 21 -18.15 6.64 -5.14
C ALA A 21 -18.03 5.58 -6.25
N TRP A 22 -17.72 6.01 -7.47
CA TRP A 22 -17.57 5.14 -8.64
C TRP A 22 -16.24 4.36 -8.70
N VAL A 23 -15.28 4.67 -7.82
CA VAL A 23 -14.00 3.94 -7.77
C VAL A 23 -14.20 2.60 -7.08
N GLU A 24 -13.94 1.52 -7.81
CA GLU A 24 -13.88 0.16 -7.28
C GLU A 24 -12.51 -0.08 -6.62
N LEU A 25 -12.53 -0.59 -5.40
CA LEU A 25 -11.31 -0.83 -4.63
C LEU A 25 -10.71 -2.19 -4.99
N GLN A 26 -9.43 -2.20 -5.34
CA GLN A 26 -8.66 -3.40 -5.66
C GLN A 26 -7.87 -3.86 -4.43
N ILE A 27 -8.58 -4.26 -3.38
CA ILE A 27 -8.00 -4.64 -2.08
C ILE A 27 -7.68 -6.13 -2.08
N GLY A 28 -6.39 -6.46 -1.90
CA GLY A 28 -5.94 -7.83 -1.67
C GLY A 28 -6.24 -8.32 -0.24
N PRO A 29 -6.17 -9.64 0.03
CA PRO A 29 -6.47 -10.22 1.34
C PRO A 29 -5.59 -9.71 2.49
N GLU A 30 -4.37 -9.24 2.19
CA GLU A 30 -3.40 -8.77 3.16
C GLU A 30 -3.16 -7.25 3.10
N ASP A 31 -3.93 -6.54 2.27
CA ASP A 31 -3.74 -5.11 2.08
C ASP A 31 -4.33 -4.32 3.25
N GLU A 32 -3.56 -3.36 3.75
CA GLU A 32 -4.01 -2.45 4.81
C GLU A 32 -4.89 -1.33 4.21
N GLN A 33 -5.91 -0.91 4.95
CA GLN A 33 -6.91 0.07 4.51
C GLN A 33 -7.01 1.21 5.51
N PHE A 34 -6.97 2.45 5.02
CA PHE A 34 -7.02 3.66 5.83
C PHE A 34 -7.98 4.69 5.21
N ASP A 35 -8.84 5.26 6.05
CA ASP A 35 -9.74 6.35 5.67
C ASP A 35 -8.97 7.63 5.32
N GLY A 36 -7.82 7.85 5.97
CA GLY A 36 -6.90 8.96 5.73
C GLY A 36 -5.50 8.45 5.47
N TYR A 37 -4.50 9.14 6.03
CA TYR A 37 -3.11 8.67 6.00
C TYR A 37 -2.90 7.47 6.94
N PRO A 38 -2.00 6.53 6.60
CA PRO A 38 -1.56 5.50 7.52
C PRO A 38 -0.85 6.10 8.75
N ASP A 39 -0.85 5.34 9.85
CA ASP A 39 -0.14 5.74 11.08
C ASP A 39 1.38 5.70 10.92
N LEU A 40 1.88 4.85 10.02
CA LEU A 40 3.31 4.65 9.78
C LEU A 40 3.81 5.47 8.60
N GLY A 41 4.99 6.05 8.74
CA GLY A 41 5.75 6.56 7.61
C GLY A 41 6.21 5.44 6.67
N ILE A 42 6.59 5.79 5.44
CA ILE A 42 7.01 4.80 4.43
C ILE A 42 8.21 3.96 4.91
N GLU A 43 9.20 4.55 5.57
CA GLU A 43 10.37 3.83 6.09
C GLU A 43 9.98 2.85 7.21
N GLU A 44 9.18 3.30 8.18
CA GLU A 44 8.71 2.48 9.29
C GLU A 44 7.84 1.32 8.80
N TRP A 45 7.02 1.55 7.77
CA TRP A 45 6.26 0.51 7.11
C TRP A 45 7.18 -0.54 6.47
N HIS A 46 8.23 -0.12 5.75
CA HIS A 46 9.20 -1.06 5.17
C HIS A 46 9.95 -1.84 6.27
N LYS A 47 10.34 -1.19 7.37
CA LYS A 47 10.96 -1.86 8.53
C LYS A 47 10.03 -2.92 9.15
N LYS A 48 8.77 -2.56 9.42
CA LYS A 48 7.74 -3.47 9.97
C LYS A 48 7.55 -4.71 9.10
N HIS A 49 7.65 -4.55 7.78
CA HIS A 49 7.42 -5.62 6.81
C HIS A 49 8.70 -6.35 6.37
N GLY A 50 9.87 -5.99 6.91
CA GLY A 50 11.14 -6.59 6.49
C GLY A 50 11.53 -6.27 5.04
N LEU A 51 11.04 -5.16 4.49
CA LEU A 51 11.25 -4.71 3.12
C LEU A 51 12.25 -3.56 3.00
N LEU A 52 12.80 -3.08 4.12
CA LEU A 52 13.85 -2.07 4.08
C LEU A 52 15.18 -2.74 3.68
N VAL A 53 15.78 -2.27 2.58
CA VAL A 53 17.11 -2.67 2.13
C VAL A 53 18.08 -1.56 2.50
N GLU A 54 19.20 -1.90 3.14
CA GLU A 54 20.30 -0.98 3.48
C GLU A 54 21.21 -0.69 2.29
#